data_AF-A0A7L3A3E2-F1
#
_entry.id   AF-A0A7L3A3E2-F1
#
_cell.length_a   1.000
_cell.length_b   1.000
_cell.length_c   1.000
_cell.angle_alpha   90.00
_cell.angle_beta   90.00
_cell.angle_gamma   90.00
#
_symmetry.space_group_name_H-M   'P 1'
#
loop_
_entity.id
_entity.type
_entity.pdbx_description
1 polymer ?
#
loop_
_entity_poly.entity_id
_entity_poly.type
_entity_poly.pdbx_seq_one_letter_code
_entity_poly.pdbx_strand_id
1 'polypeptide(L)'
;LPAADVPGGWHCPRRVSSVLNRDVKHFGKQHLFDGSEETCWNSDQGTCQWVTLDFPRPVKVSELHIQFQGGFSSQLCTLEG
;
A
#
# COMPACT_ATOMS: atom_id res chain seq x y z
N LEU A 1 8.69 14.37 -0.94
CA LEU A 1 9.71 14.27 -2.01
C LEU A 1 9.32 13.08 -2.87
N PRO A 2 9.25 13.16 -4.20
CA PRO A 2 8.98 11.97 -5.01
C PRO A 2 10.06 10.95 -4.67
N ALA A 3 9.69 9.67 -4.58
CA ALA A 3 10.61 8.56 -4.33
C ALA A 3 11.53 8.34 -5.55
N ALA A 4 12.32 9.35 -5.88
CA ALA A 4 13.22 9.39 -7.01
C ALA A 4 14.52 8.66 -6.64
N ASP A 5 14.81 7.64 -7.45
CA ASP A 5 16.13 7.08 -7.71
C ASP A 5 16.94 6.54 -6.53
N VAL A 6 16.52 5.39 -6.00
CA VAL A 6 17.50 4.44 -5.46
C VAL A 6 17.86 3.42 -6.54
N PRO A 7 19.11 3.41 -7.05
CA PRO A 7 19.54 2.47 -8.09
C PRO A 7 19.42 1.03 -7.56
N GLY A 8 18.66 0.19 -8.27
CA GLY A 8 18.49 -1.22 -7.92
C GLY A 8 17.10 -1.61 -7.40
N GLY A 9 16.08 -0.76 -7.55
CA GLY A 9 14.65 -1.09 -7.40
C GLY A 9 14.33 -1.75 -6.07
N TRP A 10 13.81 -0.99 -5.10
CA TRP A 10 13.33 -1.56 -3.84
C TRP A 10 12.16 -2.52 -4.11
N HIS A 11 12.47 -3.78 -4.38
CA HIS A 11 11.51 -4.86 -4.30
C HIS A 11 11.36 -5.20 -2.81
N CYS A 12 10.67 -4.32 -2.08
CA CYS A 12 10.05 -4.66 -0.81
C CYS A 12 8.82 -5.52 -1.15
N PRO A 13 8.82 -6.84 -0.86
CA PRO A 13 7.63 -7.65 -1.06
C PRO A 13 6.47 -7.02 -0.30
N ARG A 14 5.34 -6.89 -1.00
CA ARG A 14 4.12 -6.33 -0.43
C ARG A 14 3.02 -7.37 -0.46
N ARG A 15 2.30 -7.49 0.65
CA ARG A 15 1.11 -8.32 0.77
C ARG A 15 -0.06 -7.45 1.17
N VAL A 16 -1.23 -7.82 0.69
CA VAL A 16 -2.49 -7.17 1.05
C VAL A 16 -3.45 -8.25 1.51
N SER A 17 -4.28 -7.90 2.48
CA SER A 17 -5.34 -8.75 3.04
C SER A 17 -6.32 -9.28 1.97
N SER A 18 -6.81 -8.40 1.10
CA SER A 18 -7.77 -8.70 0.04
C SER A 18 -7.62 -7.72 -1.14
N VAL A 19 -8.37 -7.96 -2.21
CA VAL A 19 -8.51 -7.04 -3.35
C VAL A 19 -9.99 -7.03 -3.72
N LEU A 20 -10.57 -5.83 -3.82
CA LEU A 20 -11.99 -5.65 -4.11
C LEU A 20 -12.44 -6.50 -5.30
N ASN A 21 -13.43 -7.35 -5.09
CA ASN A 21 -13.98 -8.27 -6.12
C ASN A 21 -12.94 -9.21 -6.77
N ARG A 22 -11.78 -9.40 -6.12
CA ARG A 22 -10.61 -10.10 -6.68
C ARG A 22 -10.09 -9.48 -7.99
N ASP A 23 -10.46 -8.24 -8.29
CA ASP A 23 -10.02 -7.53 -9.49
C ASP A 23 -8.61 -6.97 -9.29
N VAL A 24 -7.63 -7.86 -9.40
CA VAL A 24 -6.21 -7.53 -9.28
C VAL A 24 -5.80 -6.50 -10.32
N LYS A 25 -6.46 -6.43 -11.48
CA LYS A 25 -6.05 -5.53 -12.56
C LYS A 25 -6.32 -4.06 -12.19
N HIS A 26 -7.47 -3.77 -11.59
CA HIS A 26 -7.88 -2.40 -11.30
C HIS A 26 -7.64 -1.97 -9.84
N PHE A 27 -7.63 -2.91 -8.90
CA PHE A 27 -7.55 -2.61 -7.46
C PHE A 27 -6.37 -3.29 -6.76
N GLY A 28 -5.46 -3.87 -7.52
CA GLY A 28 -4.37 -4.68 -6.98
C GLY A 28 -3.27 -3.86 -6.29
N LYS A 29 -2.46 -4.56 -5.49
CA LYS A 29 -1.34 -3.99 -4.71
C LYS A 29 -0.26 -3.30 -5.55
N GLN A 30 -0.22 -3.50 -6.87
CA GLN A 30 0.68 -2.76 -7.76
C GLN A 30 0.45 -1.25 -7.66
N HIS A 31 -0.80 -0.83 -7.41
CA HIS A 31 -1.22 0.57 -7.31
C HIS A 31 -0.83 1.26 -5.99
N LEU A 32 -0.19 0.56 -5.05
CA LEU A 32 0.29 1.18 -3.81
C LEU A 32 1.50 2.12 -4.02
N PHE A 33 2.26 1.93 -5.11
CA PHE A 33 3.52 2.65 -5.36
C PHE A 33 3.75 2.89 -6.86
N ASP A 34 2.70 2.94 -7.67
CA ASP A 34 2.82 3.24 -9.11
C ASP A 34 2.93 4.76 -9.37
N GLY A 35 2.78 5.58 -8.33
CA GLY A 35 2.92 7.03 -8.39
C GLY A 35 1.76 7.75 -9.09
N SER A 36 0.67 7.04 -9.38
CA SER A 36 -0.50 7.57 -10.07
C SER A 36 -1.58 7.96 -9.07
N GLU A 37 -2.11 9.19 -9.20
CA GLU A 37 -3.23 9.66 -8.37
C GLU A 37 -4.58 9.09 -8.83
N GLU A 38 -4.62 8.45 -10.01
CA GLU A 38 -5.83 7.88 -10.61
C GLU A 38 -6.08 6.42 -10.18
N THR A 39 -5.09 5.78 -9.56
CA THR A 39 -5.10 4.36 -9.20
C THR A 39 -4.87 4.17 -7.70
N CYS A 40 -5.48 3.15 -7.12
CA CYS A 40 -5.22 2.76 -5.73
C CYS A 40 -5.40 1.26 -5.52
N TRP A 41 -4.82 0.73 -4.45
CA TRP A 41 -5.26 -0.56 -3.92
C TRP A 41 -6.59 -0.38 -3.21
N ASN A 42 -7.55 -1.29 -3.49
CA ASN A 42 -8.84 -1.30 -2.81
C ASN A 42 -9.08 -2.69 -2.21
N SER A 43 -9.45 -2.74 -0.93
CA SER A 43 -9.78 -3.97 -0.24
C SER A 43 -11.23 -4.37 -0.47
N ASP A 44 -11.58 -5.62 -0.20
CA ASP A 44 -12.98 -5.98 0.04
C ASP A 44 -13.51 -5.28 1.31
N GLN A 45 -14.84 -5.28 1.46
CA GLN A 45 -15.49 -4.78 2.66
C GLN A 45 -15.19 -5.69 3.86
N GLY A 46 -15.08 -5.10 5.05
CA GLY A 46 -14.87 -5.82 6.30
C GLY A 46 -13.92 -5.08 7.23
N THR A 47 -13.72 -5.64 8.42
CA THR A 47 -12.74 -5.13 9.38
C THR A 47 -11.34 -5.67 9.07
N CYS A 48 -10.31 -5.04 9.66
CA CYS A 48 -8.94 -5.56 9.67
C CYS A 48 -8.32 -5.77 8.28
N GLN A 49 -8.58 -4.86 7.34
CA GLN A 49 -7.86 -4.84 6.05
C GLN A 49 -6.48 -4.22 6.25
N TRP A 50 -5.45 -4.87 5.70
CA TRP A 50 -4.06 -4.52 5.94
C TRP A 50 -3.22 -4.56 4.66
N VAL A 51 -2.12 -3.80 4.71
CA VAL A 51 -0.98 -3.83 3.79
C VAL A 51 0.27 -4.14 4.61
N THR A 52 1.08 -5.09 4.19
CA THR A 52 2.36 -5.43 4.83
C THR A 52 3.51 -5.18 3.87
N LEU A 53 4.58 -4.59 4.39
CA LEU A 53 5.83 -4.32 3.68
C LEU A 53 6.95 -5.14 4.32
N ASP A 54 7.54 -6.04 3.56
CA ASP A 54 8.65 -6.88 4.02
C ASP A 54 9.98 -6.23 3.65
N PHE A 55 10.73 -5.76 4.65
CA PHE A 55 12.07 -5.22 4.41
C PHE A 55 13.10 -6.35 4.49
N PRO A 56 14.03 -6.49 3.52
CA PRO A 56 15.02 -7.57 3.51
C PRO A 56 16.05 -7.46 4.64
N ARG A 57 16.04 -6.34 5.37
CA ARG A 57 16.88 -6.04 6.54
C ARG A 57 16.12 -5.10 7.47
N PRO A 58 16.50 -5.00 8.76
CA PRO A 58 15.93 -4.01 9.66
C PRO A 58 16.09 -2.59 9.10
N VAL A 59 15.02 -1.82 9.16
CA VAL A 59 14.98 -0.41 8.73
C VAL A 59 14.45 0.46 9.87
N LYS A 60 14.89 1.71 9.93
CA LYS A 60 14.26 2.72 10.78
C LYS A 60 13.20 3.45 9.95
N VAL A 61 11.94 3.20 10.24
CA VAL A 61 10.83 3.95 9.63
C VAL A 61 10.78 5.34 10.27
N SER A 62 11.03 6.39 9.49
CA SER A 62 10.95 7.78 9.95
C SER A 62 9.61 8.43 9.64
N GLU A 63 8.94 7.98 8.58
CA GLU A 63 7.75 8.62 8.04
C GLU A 63 6.91 7.61 7.24
N LEU A 64 5.59 7.77 7.30
CA LEU A 64 4.63 7.00 6.52
C LEU A 64 3.63 7.96 5.86
N HIS A 65 3.60 7.97 4.53
CA HIS A 65 2.64 8.77 3.75
C HIS A 65 1.57 7.84 3.18
N ILE A 66 0.31 8.12 3.51
CA ILE A 66 -0.85 7.38 2.98
C ILE A 66 -1.75 8.39 2.28
N GLN A 67 -2.01 8.16 1.00
CA GLN A 67 -3.00 8.89 0.23
C GLN A 67 -4.22 8.00 0.01
N PHE A 68 -5.39 8.46 0.43
CA PHE A 68 -6.66 7.79 0.14
C PHE A 68 -7.28 8.39 -1.12
N GLN A 69 -7.81 7.53 -1.99
CA GLN A 69 -8.72 7.98 -3.04
C GLN A 69 -10.10 8.30 -2.41
N GLY A 70 -10.83 9.24 -3.01
CA GLY A 70 -12.18 9.60 -2.54
C GLY A 70 -13.13 8.39 -2.43
N GLY A 71 -14.09 8.46 -1.52
CA GLY A 71 -14.99 7.34 -1.19
C GLY A 71 -15.00 7.07 0.31
N PHE A 72 -14.59 5.87 0.71
CA PHE A 72 -14.53 5.44 2.11
C PHE A 72 -13.11 5.01 2.48
N SER A 73 -12.69 5.37 3.68
CA SER A 73 -11.45 4.89 4.31
C SER A 73 -11.74 4.41 5.73
N SER A 74 -10.78 3.70 6.32
CA SER A 74 -10.87 3.25 7.72
C SER A 74 -10.96 4.46 8.67
N GLN A 75 -11.82 4.38 9.68
CA GLN A 75 -11.84 5.37 10.77
C GLN A 75 -10.61 5.27 11.67
N LEU A 76 -10.05 4.07 11.80
CA LEU A 76 -8.85 3.78 12.60
C LEU A 76 -7.84 3.04 11.73
N CYS A 77 -6.61 3.53 11.72
CA CYS A 77 -5.47 2.87 11.12
C CYS A 77 -4.40 2.66 12.21
N THR A 78 -3.82 1.47 12.25
CA THR A 78 -2.75 1.12 13.19
C THR A 78 -1.51 0.75 12.41
N LEU A 79 -0.36 1.26 12.84
CA LEU A 79 0.94 0.86 12.34
C LEU A 79 1.53 -0.19 13.30
N GLU A 80 1.86 -1.35 12.76
CA GLU A 80 2.48 -2.47 13.47
C GLU A 80 3.82 -2.81 12.80
N GLY A 81 4.85 -3.16 13.58
CA GLY A 81 6.20 -3.43 13.10
C GLY A 81 7.09 -4.12 14.11
#